data_AF-A0A2V1D5I3-F1
#
_entry.id   AF-A0A2V1D5I3-F1
#
_cell.length_a   1.000
_cell.length_b   1.000
_cell.length_c   1.000
_cell.angle_alpha   90.00
_cell.angle_beta   90.00
_cell.angle_gamma   90.00
#
_symmetry.space_group_name_H-M   'P 1'
#
loop_
_entity.id
_entity.type
_entity.pdbx_description
1 polymer ?
#
loop_
_entity_poly.entity_id
_entity_poly.type
_entity_poly.pdbx_seq_one_letter_code
_entity_poly.pdbx_strand_id
1 'polypeptide(L)' 'RQIGAPKIHYGNIASSNQLQISTSTRNRLHEEPRIIGFETEGAGVIQKHPCLVICGTCDYS' A
#
# COMPACT_ATOMS: atom_id res chain seq x y z
N ARG A 1 -9.84 28.05 -5.30
CA ARG A 1 -9.48 26.84 -4.52
C ARG A 1 -8.14 26.35 -5.03
N GLN A 2 -7.05 26.55 -4.28
CA GLN A 2 -5.75 25.98 -4.65
C GLN A 2 -5.87 24.46 -4.53
N ILE A 3 -5.71 23.76 -5.65
CA ILE A 3 -5.57 22.30 -5.64
C ILE A 3 -4.11 22.06 -5.32
N GLY A 4 -3.81 21.75 -4.06
CA GLY A 4 -2.46 21.34 -3.68
C GLY A 4 -2.07 20.07 -4.45
N ALA A 5 -0.84 20.02 -4.96
CA ALA A 5 -0.34 18.82 -5.62
C ALA A 5 -0.38 17.62 -4.63
N PRO A 6 -0.69 16.40 -5.10
CA PRO A 6 -0.69 15.22 -4.23
C PRO A 6 0.72 14.96 -3.71
N LYS A 7 0.84 14.64 -2.42
CA LYS A 7 2.11 14.23 -1.82
C LYS A 7 2.37 12.76 -2.17
N ILE A 8 3.52 12.48 -2.79
CA ILE A 8 3.91 11.13 -3.21
C ILE A 8 4.80 10.51 -2.13
N HIS A 9 4.44 9.31 -1.68
CA HIS A 9 5.24 8.52 -0.75
C HIS A 9 5.79 7.29 -1.48
N TYR A 10 7.07 6.99 -1.26
CA TYR A 10 7.75 5.80 -1.80
C TYR A 10 8.02 4.82 -0.67
N GLY A 11 7.75 3.54 -0.89
CA GLY A 11 7.96 2.51 0.11
C GLY A 11 7.34 1.17 -0.27
N ASN A 12 7.41 0.23 0.65
CA ASN A 12 6.90 -1.12 0.45
C ASN A 12 5.37 -1.12 0.52
N ILE A 13 4.73 -1.68 -0.51
CA ILE A 13 3.29 -1.94 -0.51
C ILE A 13 3.10 -3.44 -0.33
N ALA A 14 2.34 -3.84 0.69
CA ALA A 14 2.06 -5.23 0.97
C ALA A 14 0.89 -5.73 0.11
N SER A 15 1.07 -6.85 -0.55
CA SER A 15 0.01 -7.53 -1.31
C SER A 15 -0.60 -8.66 -0.48
N SER A 16 -1.92 -8.74 -0.42
CA SER A 16 -2.66 -9.75 0.33
C SER A 16 -3.91 -10.20 -0.43
N ASN A 17 -4.30 -11.47 -0.33
CA ASN A 17 -5.55 -11.96 -0.92
C ASN A 17 -6.79 -11.56 -0.10
N GLN A 18 -6.60 -10.86 1.02
CA GLN A 18 -7.63 -10.44 1.94
C GLN A 18 -7.44 -8.97 2.32
N LEU A 19 -8.55 -8.27 2.53
CA LEU A 19 -8.54 -6.90 3.03
C LEU A 19 -7.91 -6.86 4.43
N GLN A 20 -6.91 -5.99 4.61
CA GLN A 20 -6.28 -5.81 5.91
C GLN A 20 -7.09 -4.83 6.78
N ILE A 21 -7.88 -5.37 7.70
CA ILE A 21 -8.71 -4.60 8.65
C ILE A 21 -8.13 -4.58 10.07
N SER A 22 -7.10 -5.38 10.34
CA SER A 22 -6.51 -5.51 11.68
C SER A 22 -5.48 -4.41 11.95
N THR A 23 -5.79 -3.50 12.87
CA THR A 23 -4.88 -2.44 13.32
C THR A 23 -3.57 -2.99 13.89
N SER A 24 -3.63 -4.08 14.69
CA SER A 24 -2.44 -4.69 15.28
C SER A 24 -1.51 -5.28 14.21
N THR A 25 -2.08 -5.94 13.20
CA THR A 25 -1.30 -6.49 12.10
C THR A 25 -0.71 -5.38 11.25
N ARG A 26 -1.48 -4.33 10.95
CA ARG A 26 -1.00 -3.13 10.26
C ARG A 26 0.19 -2.51 10.98
N ASN A 27 0.05 -2.21 12.28
CA ASN A 27 1.08 -1.53 13.04
C ASN A 27 2.36 -2.35 13.11
N ARG A 28 2.23 -3.67 13.34
CA ARG A 28 3.38 -4.59 13.32
C ARG A 28 4.12 -4.56 11.98
N LEU A 29 3.39 -4.60 10.86
CA LEU A 29 3.99 -4.57 9.53
C LEU A 29 4.54 -3.19 9.13
N HIS A 30 3.99 -2.11 9.70
CA HIS A 30 4.53 -0.77 9.54
C HIS A 30 5.84 -0.59 10.31
N GLU A 31 6.00 -1.21 11.48
CA GLU A 31 7.28 -1.22 12.21
C GLU A 31 8.32 -2.06 11.47
N GLU A 32 7.97 -3.31 11.14
CA GLU A 32 8.81 -4.25 10.40
C GLU A 32 7.91 -5.15 9.55
N PRO A 33 7.92 -5.04 8.20
CA PRO A 33 9.02 -4.59 7.33
C PRO A 33 8.85 -3.17 6.73
N ARG A 34 8.34 -2.19 7.48
CA ARG A 34 8.16 -0.79 7.01
C ARG A 34 7.24 -0.65 5.79
N ILE A 35 6.10 -1.34 5.82
CA ILE A 35 5.10 -1.16 4.77
C ILE A 35 4.35 0.17 4.93
N ILE A 36 4.02 0.80 3.81
CA ILE A 36 3.34 2.10 3.78
C ILE A 36 1.89 1.99 3.29
N GLY A 37 1.49 0.81 2.81
CA GLY A 37 0.15 0.55 2.30
C GLY A 37 -0.10 -0.93 2.02
N PHE A 38 -1.38 -1.25 1.80
CA PHE A 38 -1.86 -2.57 1.43
C PHE A 38 -2.66 -2.50 0.15
N GLU A 39 -2.60 -3.57 -0.63
CA GLU A 39 -3.37 -3.76 -1.87
C GLU A 39 -3.57 -5.27 -2.11
N THR A 40 -4.35 -5.65 -3.12
CA THR A 40 -4.83 -7.03 -3.28
C THR A 40 -4.45 -7.70 -4.62
N GLU A 41 -3.76 -7.01 -5.53
CA GLU A 41 -3.59 -7.47 -6.92
C GLU A 41 -2.13 -7.48 -7.41
N GLY A 42 -1.31 -6.59 -6.90
CA GLY A 42 0.00 -6.18 -7.40
C GLY A 42 0.99 -7.34 -7.44
N ALA A 43 1.01 -8.21 -6.42
CA ALA A 43 1.89 -9.38 -6.42
C ALA A 43 1.62 -10.33 -7.61
N GLY A 44 0.37 -10.43 -8.07
CA GLY A 44 0.03 -11.27 -9.22
C GLY A 44 0.52 -10.68 -10.55
N VAL A 45 0.51 -9.35 -10.68
CA VAL A 45 0.93 -8.65 -11.89
C VAL A 45 2.45 -8.55 -11.99
N ILE A 46 3.12 -8.17 -10.90
CA ILE A 46 4.59 -7.98 -10.84
C ILE A 46 5.34 -9.26 -11.25
N GLN A 47 4.82 -10.44 -10.91
CA GLN A 47 5.43 -11.72 -11.25
C GLN A 47 5.50 -12.00 -12.76
N LYS A 48 4.62 -11.37 -13.55
CA LYS A 48 4.48 -11.63 -14.99
C LYS A 48 4.93 -10.46 -15.86
N HIS A 49 4.91 -9.24 -15.33
CA HIS A 49 5.19 -8.03 -16.09
C HIS A 49 6.00 -7.03 -15.25
N PRO A 50 7.04 -6.38 -15.82
CA PRO A 50 7.65 -5.21 -15.21
C PRO A 50 6.58 -4.13 -15.03
N CYS A 51 6.28 -3.74 -13.79
CA CYS A 51 5.26 -2.74 -13.49
C CYS A 51 5.61 -1.92 -12.24
N LEU A 52 4.90 -0.80 -12.09
CA LEU A 52 4.95 0.07 -10.92
C LEU A 52 3.58 0.07 -10.25
N VAL A 53 3.54 -0.24 -8.96
CA VAL A 53 2.30 -0.19 -8.17
C VAL A 53 2.13 1.22 -7.61
N ILE A 54 0.99 1.84 -7.88
CA ILE A 54 0.62 3.15 -7.36
C ILE A 54 -0.71 2.99 -6.62
N CYS A 55 -0.69 3.18 -5.31
CA CYS A 55 -1.89 3.11 -4.47
C CYS A 55 -2.24 4.52 -3.97
N GLY A 56 -3.51 4.91 -4.12
CA GLY A 56 -4.07 6.02 -3.37
C GLY A 56 -4.29 5.63 -1.91
N THR A 57 -4.28 6.61 -1.00
CA THR A 57 -4.72 6.38 0.38
C THR A 57 -6.24 6.35 0.41
N CYS A 58 -6.83 5.18 0.63
CA CYS A 58 -8.28 4.97 0.50
C CYS A 58 -9.03 4.98 1.84
N ASP A 59 -8.34 4.72 2.96
CA ASP A 59 -8.88 4.86 4.30
C ASP A 59 -7.78 5.28 5.29
N TYR A 60 -8.15 6.15 6.24
CA TYR A 60 -7.41 6.40 7.46
C TYR A 60 -8.36 6.02 8.58
N SER A 61 -8.17 4.84 9.16
CA SER A 61 -8.70 4.52 10.48
C SER A 61 -7.57 4.31 11.49
#